data_AF-A0A453E711-F1
#
_entry.id   AF-A0A453E711-F1
#
_cell.length_a   1.000
_cell.length_b   1.000
_cell.length_c   1.000
_cell.angle_alpha   90.00
_cell.angle_beta   90.00
_cell.angle_gamma   90.00
#
_symmetry.space_group_name_H-M   'P 1'
#
loop_
_entity.id
_entity.type
_entity.pdbx_description
1 polymer ?
#
loop_
_entity_poly.entity_id
_entity_poly.type
_entity_poly.pdbx_seq_one_letter_code
_entity_poly.pdbx_strand_id
1 'polypeptide(L)'
;MTSQGWVAQRTVPLIQSDPTIGCKELLENLQDTYGTTTDYHTVWKGKDIAQKEIYGSMRQSFQYLFNFEAEVEKRSPGNIVEVDMKMVHAPQLEVVVTPNRHTITMPLNLQGSPNPVTRR
;
A
#
# COMPACT_ATOMS: atom_id res chain seq x y z
N MET A 1 29.43 3.18 -22.66
CA MET A 1 28.42 3.86 -21.83
C MET A 1 27.49 2.82 -21.26
N THR A 2 27.30 2.79 -19.95
CA THR A 2 26.34 1.90 -19.28
C THR A 2 24.92 2.33 -19.62
N SER A 3 24.08 1.41 -20.11
CA SER A 3 22.69 1.71 -20.47
C SER A 3 21.77 1.51 -19.27
N GLN A 4 20.64 2.22 -19.25
CA GLN A 4 19.64 2.11 -18.17
C GLN A 4 19.08 0.68 -18.02
N GLY A 5 18.89 -0.02 -19.15
CA GLY A 5 18.44 -1.42 -19.14
C GLY A 5 19.49 -2.38 -18.58
N TRP A 6 20.78 -2.12 -18.83
CA TRP A 6 21.86 -2.91 -18.25
C TRP A 6 21.91 -2.73 -16.73
N VAL A 7 21.76 -1.50 -16.24
CA VAL A 7 21.65 -1.22 -14.80
C VAL A 7 20.45 -1.95 -14.22
N ALA A 8 19.26 -1.81 -14.82
CA ALA A 8 18.02 -2.41 -14.31
C ALA A 8 18.21 -3.90 -14.02
N GLN A 9 18.67 -4.68 -15.02
CA GLN A 9 18.90 -6.12 -14.90
C GLN A 9 19.84 -6.52 -13.75
N ARG A 10 20.83 -5.69 -13.42
CA ARG A 10 21.79 -5.98 -12.34
C ARG A 10 21.34 -5.49 -10.98
N THR A 11 20.48 -4.48 -10.95
CA THR A 11 19.88 -3.98 -9.72
C THR A 11 18.68 -4.80 -9.24
N VAL A 12 18.01 -5.57 -10.12
CA VAL A 12 16.89 -6.46 -9.72
C VAL A 12 17.22 -7.36 -8.51
N PRO A 13 18.29 -8.18 -8.53
CA PRO A 13 18.59 -9.07 -7.40
C PRO A 13 18.94 -8.30 -6.11
N LEU A 14 19.55 -7.11 -6.24
CA LEU A 14 19.91 -6.27 -5.09
C LEU A 14 18.65 -5.69 -4.43
N ILE A 15 17.69 -5.22 -5.22
CA ILE A 15 16.43 -4.66 -4.73
C ILE A 15 15.53 -5.75 -4.13
N GLN A 16 15.62 -6.99 -4.63
CA GLN A 16 14.91 -8.14 -4.07
C GLN A 16 15.45 -8.56 -2.70
N SER A 17 16.77 -8.44 -2.47
CA SER A 17 17.37 -8.68 -1.16
C SER A 17 17.04 -7.53 -0.20
N ASP A 18 17.32 -6.29 -0.61
CA ASP A 18 17.18 -5.11 0.22
C ASP A 18 16.29 -4.05 -0.48
N PRO A 19 14.99 -4.00 -0.16
CA PRO A 19 14.06 -3.10 -0.84
C PRO A 19 14.28 -1.61 -0.51
N THR A 20 15.00 -1.30 0.57
CA THR A 20 15.32 0.06 1.02
C THR A 20 16.64 0.60 0.46
N ILE A 21 17.36 -0.19 -0.37
CA ILE A 21 18.71 0.15 -0.84
C ILE A 21 18.75 1.51 -1.56
N GLY A 22 19.75 2.33 -1.25
CA GLY A 22 19.93 3.65 -1.83
C GLY A 22 20.49 3.61 -3.26
N CYS A 23 20.23 4.65 -4.06
CA CYS A 23 20.86 4.77 -5.38
C CYS A 23 22.38 4.96 -5.31
N LYS A 24 22.88 5.57 -4.22
CA LYS A 24 24.31 5.74 -3.96
C LYS A 24 24.99 4.39 -3.70
N GLU A 25 24.40 3.56 -2.83
CA GLU A 25 24.88 2.22 -2.52
C GLU A 25 24.84 1.32 -3.77
N LEU A 26 23.79 1.43 -4.59
CA LEU A 26 23.72 0.72 -5.88
C LEU A 26 24.85 1.14 -6.82
N LEU A 27 25.16 2.44 -6.86
CA LEU A 27 26.23 2.97 -7.70
C LEU A 27 27.61 2.49 -7.23
N GLU A 28 27.88 2.48 -5.93
CA GLU A 28 29.11 1.94 -5.34
C GLU A 28 29.24 0.44 -5.65
N ASN A 29 28.19 -0.36 -5.41
CA ASN A 29 28.20 -1.79 -5.74
C ASN A 29 28.46 -2.06 -7.22
N LEU A 30 27.86 -1.28 -8.14
CA LEU A 30 28.07 -1.43 -9.58
C LEU A 30 29.50 -1.08 -9.97
N GLN A 31 30.09 -0.04 -9.37
CA GLN A 31 31.47 0.36 -9.60
C GLN A 31 32.47 -0.66 -9.06
N ASP A 32 32.24 -1.18 -7.86
CA ASP A 32 33.14 -2.15 -7.23
C ASP A 32 33.12 -3.52 -7.94
N THR A 33 31.92 -3.97 -8.36
CA THR A 33 31.76 -5.29 -8.98
C THR A 33 32.22 -5.32 -10.44
N TYR A 34 31.98 -4.23 -11.18
CA TYR A 34 32.17 -4.20 -12.63
C TYR A 34 33.21 -3.16 -13.11
N GLY A 35 33.83 -2.41 -12.20
CA GLY A 35 34.87 -1.42 -12.51
C GLY A 35 34.41 -0.31 -13.46
N THR A 36 33.11 -0.01 -13.51
CA THR A 36 32.52 0.85 -14.55
C THR A 36 32.09 2.21 -14.01
N THR A 37 32.57 3.30 -14.62
CA THR A 37 32.08 4.65 -14.32
C THR A 37 30.67 4.84 -14.84
N THR A 38 29.68 4.72 -13.94
CA THR A 38 28.25 4.91 -14.25
C THR A 38 27.75 6.21 -13.62
N ASP A 39 26.96 6.96 -14.39
CA ASP A 39 26.33 8.18 -13.92
C ASP A 39 25.15 7.90 -12.97
N TYR A 40 25.01 8.72 -11.93
CA TYR A 40 23.98 8.58 -10.90
C TYR A 40 22.57 8.58 -11.49
N HIS A 41 22.30 9.46 -12.45
CA HIS A 41 20.97 9.56 -13.06
C HIS A 41 20.61 8.31 -13.88
N THR A 42 21.62 7.66 -14.47
CA THR A 42 21.44 6.37 -15.15
C THR A 42 21.14 5.25 -14.14
N VAL A 43 21.79 5.26 -12.97
CA VAL A 43 21.49 4.32 -11.88
C VAL A 43 20.08 4.50 -11.35
N TRP A 44 19.68 5.75 -11.11
CA TRP A 44 18.34 6.09 -10.62
C TRP A 44 17.24 5.62 -11.59
N LYS A 45 17.38 5.88 -12.90
CA LYS A 45 16.44 5.39 -13.91
C LYS A 45 16.42 3.86 -14.01
N GLY A 46 17.58 3.22 -13.94
CA GLY A 46 17.67 1.75 -13.92
C GLY A 46 16.97 1.15 -12.71
N LYS A 47 17.12 1.77 -11.53
CA LYS A 47 16.41 1.38 -10.30
C LYS A 47 14.90 1.50 -10.45
N ASP A 48 14.39 2.61 -10.99
CA ASP A 48 12.94 2.80 -11.21
C ASP A 48 12.37 1.73 -12.16
N ILE A 49 13.11 1.38 -13.22
CA ILE A 49 12.73 0.29 -14.13
C ILE A 49 12.71 -1.06 -13.39
N ALA A 50 13.74 -1.37 -12.62
CA ALA A 50 13.82 -2.61 -11.85
C ALA A 50 12.71 -2.70 -10.78
N GLN A 51 12.39 -1.61 -10.09
CA GLN A 51 11.29 -1.57 -9.13
C GLN A 51 9.93 -1.81 -9.79
N LYS A 52 9.69 -1.23 -10.98
CA LYS A 52 8.47 -1.50 -11.76
C LYS A 52 8.38 -2.95 -12.23
N GLU A 53 9.51 -3.59 -12.50
CA GLU A 53 9.55 -5.01 -12.89
C GLU A 53 9.25 -5.93 -11.69
N ILE A 54 9.78 -5.62 -10.51
CA ILE A 54 9.60 -6.43 -9.28
C ILE A 54 8.19 -6.25 -8.70
N TYR A 55 7.77 -5.00 -8.46
CA TYR A 55 6.51 -4.70 -7.77
C TYR A 55 5.33 -4.58 -8.73
N GLY A 56 5.59 -4.59 -10.04
CA GLY A 56 4.59 -4.33 -11.05
C GLY A 56 4.09 -2.90 -11.03
N SER A 57 2.94 -2.68 -11.67
CA SER A 57 2.29 -1.37 -11.60
C SER A 57 1.60 -1.20 -10.24
N MET A 58 1.67 0.01 -9.69
CA MET A 58 0.88 0.39 -8.50
C MET A 58 -0.59 -0.03 -8.67
N ARG A 59 -1.18 0.16 -9.85
CA ARG A 59 -2.56 -0.24 -10.17
C ARG A 59 -2.85 -1.71 -9.91
N GLN A 60 -1.92 -2.61 -10.21
CA GLN A 60 -2.11 -4.04 -9.94
C GLN A 60 -2.14 -4.35 -8.44
N SER A 61 -1.33 -3.65 -7.64
CA SER A 61 -1.30 -3.84 -6.19
C SER A 61 -2.60 -3.40 -5.51
N PHE A 62 -3.28 -2.35 -6.03
CA PHE A 62 -4.54 -1.83 -5.47
C PHE A 62 -5.80 -2.50 -6.03
N GLN A 63 -5.70 -3.38 -7.03
CA GLN A 63 -6.87 -4.02 -7.65
C GLN A 63 -7.73 -4.79 -6.64
N TYR A 64 -7.10 -5.42 -5.63
CA TYR A 64 -7.82 -6.17 -4.60
C TYR A 64 -8.69 -5.28 -3.69
N LEU A 65 -8.29 -4.03 -3.47
CA LEU A 65 -9.07 -3.09 -2.65
C LEU A 65 -10.34 -2.65 -3.37
N PHE A 66 -10.25 -2.38 -4.67
CA PHE A 66 -11.43 -2.08 -5.50
C PHE A 66 -12.35 -3.29 -5.66
N ASN A 67 -11.79 -4.50 -5.76
CA ASN A 67 -12.60 -5.72 -5.77
C ASN A 67 -13.33 -5.92 -4.44
N PHE A 68 -12.68 -5.59 -3.31
CA PHE A 68 -13.30 -5.64 -1.99
C PHE A 68 -14.44 -4.63 -1.84
N GLU A 69 -14.23 -3.39 -2.28
CA GLU A 69 -15.28 -2.36 -2.32
C GLU A 69 -16.52 -2.84 -3.08
N ALA A 70 -16.34 -3.40 -4.27
CA ALA A 70 -17.43 -3.95 -5.08
C ALA A 70 -18.14 -5.15 -4.41
N GLU A 71 -17.40 -6.02 -3.71
CA GLU A 71 -17.96 -7.17 -2.99
C GLU A 71 -18.79 -6.73 -1.77
N VAL A 72 -18.34 -5.67 -1.07
CA VAL A 72 -19.05 -5.07 0.08
C VAL A 72 -20.36 -4.42 -0.37
N GLU A 73 -20.34 -3.66 -1.46
CA GLU A 73 -21.55 -3.03 -2.03
C GLU A 73 -22.59 -4.09 -2.41
N LYS A 74 -22.15 -5.20 -3.01
CA LYS A 74 -23.02 -6.30 -3.42
C LYS A 74 -23.69 -7.02 -2.23
N ARG A 75 -22.99 -7.15 -1.10
CA ARG A 75 -23.43 -7.96 0.05
C ARG A 75 -24.22 -7.16 1.09
N SER A 76 -24.09 -5.83 1.09
CA SER A 76 -24.80 -4.93 1.99
C SER A 76 -25.09 -3.60 1.29
N PRO A 77 -26.18 -3.54 0.49
CA PRO A 77 -26.56 -2.32 -0.21
C PRO A 77 -26.88 -1.22 0.81
N GLY A 78 -26.06 -0.17 0.84
CA GLY A 78 -26.14 0.93 1.80
C GLY A 78 -24.87 1.18 2.62
N ASN A 79 -23.88 0.29 2.54
CA ASN A 79 -22.56 0.53 3.12
C ASN A 79 -21.65 1.22 2.08
N ILE A 80 -21.25 2.47 2.36
CA ILE A 80 -20.34 3.24 1.50
C ILE A 80 -18.92 3.07 2.05
N VAL A 81 -18.05 2.43 1.28
CA VAL A 81 -16.62 2.28 1.61
C VAL A 81 -15.84 3.24 0.74
N GLU A 82 -15.30 4.30 1.33
CA GLU A 82 -14.47 5.28 0.62
C GLU A 82 -13.00 4.88 0.73
N VAL A 83 -12.36 4.55 -0.40
CA VAL A 83 -10.94 4.17 -0.46
C VAL A 83 -10.10 5.40 -0.82
N ASP A 84 -9.62 6.11 0.20
CA ASP A 84 -8.73 7.25 0.02
C ASP A 84 -7.27 6.80 -0.20
N MET A 85 -6.70 7.17 -1.35
CA MET A 85 -5.27 6.96 -1.65
C MET A 85 -4.45 8.16 -1.23
N LYS A 86 -3.69 8.03 -0.14
CA LYS A 86 -2.69 9.03 0.25
C LYS A 86 -1.32 8.61 -0.30
N MET A 87 -0.77 9.38 -1.24
CA MET A 87 0.62 9.19 -1.65
C MET A 87 1.55 9.65 -0.52
N VAL A 88 2.09 8.70 0.23
CA VAL A 88 3.02 8.95 1.34
C VAL A 88 4.45 8.86 0.81
N HIS A 89 5.21 9.95 0.87
CA HIS A 89 6.64 9.96 0.52
C HIS A 89 7.56 9.44 1.67
N ALA A 90 7.01 8.57 2.53
CA ALA A 90 7.55 7.91 3.75
C ALA A 90 8.18 8.82 4.84
N PRO A 91 8.27 8.36 6.12
CA PRO A 91 7.49 7.36 6.88
C PRO A 91 6.38 8.10 7.70
N GLN A 92 5.32 7.58 8.30
CA GLN A 92 4.97 6.32 8.97
C GLN A 92 3.52 5.96 8.58
N LEU A 93 3.22 4.67 8.41
CA LEU A 93 1.86 4.16 8.25
C LEU A 93 1.24 3.91 9.63
N GLU A 94 0.39 4.82 10.10
CA GLU A 94 -0.74 4.42 10.94
C GLU A 94 -1.94 4.24 10.00
N VAL A 95 -2.35 2.98 9.81
CA VAL A 95 -3.64 2.68 9.21
C VAL A 95 -4.69 3.00 10.28
N VAL A 96 -5.13 4.25 10.33
CA VAL A 96 -6.27 4.66 11.16
C VAL A 96 -7.52 4.13 10.48
N VAL A 97 -7.91 2.91 10.84
CA VAL A 97 -9.28 2.44 10.59
C VAL A 97 -10.16 3.17 11.61
N THR A 98 -10.72 4.31 11.23
CA THR A 98 -11.80 4.93 12.00
C THR A 98 -13.03 4.03 11.89
N PRO A 99 -13.50 3.38 12.98
CA PRO A 99 -14.79 2.71 12.94
C PRO A 99 -15.84 3.82 12.86
N ASN A 100 -16.46 4.00 11.69
CA ASN A 100 -17.68 4.77 11.58
C ASN A 100 -18.70 4.16 12.55
N ARG A 101 -18.97 4.89 13.64
CA ARG A 101 -19.94 4.52 14.67
C ARG A 101 -21.32 4.41 14.02
N HIS A 102 -21.74 3.20 13.71
CA HIS A 102 -23.15 2.93 13.46
C HIS A 102 -23.77 2.58 14.82
N THR A 103 -24.44 3.55 15.43
CA THR A 103 -25.27 3.33 16.61
C THR A 103 -26.48 2.50 16.17
N ILE A 104 -26.52 1.23 16.55
CA ILE A 104 -27.72 0.40 16.39
C ILE A 104 -28.72 0.89 17.43
N THR A 105 -29.60 1.81 17.06
CA THR A 105 -30.77 2.16 17.88
C THR A 105 -31.74 0.99 17.82
N MET A 106 -32.00 0.35 18.97
CA MET A 106 -33.03 -0.67 19.07
C MET A 106 -34.42 -0.06 18.78
N PRO A 107 -35.27 -0.71 17.97
CA PRO A 107 -36.64 -0.24 17.77
C PRO A 107 -37.43 -0.31 19.09
N LEU A 108 -38.22 0.73 19.36
CA LEU A 108 -38.98 0.97 20.59
C LEU A 108 -39.89 -0.21 21.02
N ASN A 109 -40.24 -1.08 20.07
CA ASN A 109 -41.20 -2.17 20.25
C ASN A 109 -40.64 -3.40 21.01
N LEU A 110 -39.36 -3.40 21.40
CA LEU A 110 -38.75 -4.42 22.26
C LEU A 110 -38.45 -3.94 23.69
N GLN A 111 -38.80 -2.69 24.03
CA GLN A 111 -38.83 -2.26 25.43
C GLN A 111 -40.10 -2.82 26.07
N GLY A 112 -39.97 -4.02 26.66
CA GLY A 112 -41.01 -4.59 27.49
C GLY A 112 -41.50 -3.55 28.51
N SER A 113 -42.82 -3.43 28.62
CA SER A 113 -43.53 -2.55 29.54
C SER A 113 -42.91 -2.60 30.94
N PRO A 114 -42.59 -1.46 31.58
CA PRO A 114 -42.07 -1.48 32.94
C PRO A 114 -43.20 -1.93 33.89
N ASN A 115 -43.13 -3.19 34.33
CA ASN A 115 -43.93 -3.67 35.46
C ASN A 115 -43.70 -2.74 36.67
N PRO A 116 -44.74 -2.15 37.28
CA PRO A 116 -44.57 -1.39 38.50
C PRO A 116 -44.28 -2.36 39.64
N VAL A 117 -43.02 -2.48 40.04
CA VAL A 117 -42.65 -3.12 41.31
C VAL A 117 -43.16 -2.22 42.43
N THR A 118 -44.34 -2.52 42.95
CA THR A 118 -44.87 -1.89 44.15
C THR A 118 -44.11 -2.47 45.34
N ARG A 119 -43.13 -1.72 45.85
CA ARG A 119 -42.47 -2.06 47.11
C ARG A 119 -43.40 -1.62 48.26
N ARG A 120 -44.03 -2.60 48.92
CA ARG A 120 -44.46 -2.49 50.32
C ARG A 120 -43.60 -3.41 51.15
#